data_AF-A0A2R7NHV4-F1
#
_entry.id   AF-A0A2R7NHV4-F1
#
_cell.length_a   1.000
_cell.length_b   1.000
_cell.length_c   1.000
_cell.angle_alpha   90.00
_cell.angle_beta   90.00
_cell.angle_gamma   90.00
#
_symmetry.space_group_name_H-M   'P 1'
#
loop_
_entity.id
_entity.type
_entity.pdbx_description
1 polymer ?
#
loop_
_entity_poly.entity_id
_entity_poly.type
_entity_poly.pdbx_seq_one_letter_code
_entity_poly.pdbx_strand_id
1 'polypeptide(L)'
;MNPRLVEYYNRELAYLRELGAEFAAAFPKVAGRLALRDLDVADPYVERLLEGFSFLTARVQMKMDAEFPRLSQRILEMVCPHYLAPTPAMVVVQMSPSDTEGNVADGYCLPAGSMLRSRKTHDDQVPCDFRTGHDVTLWPIALSRAVLGGPPLDLPLSRF
;
A
#
# COMPACT_ATOMS: atom_id res chain seq x y z
N MET A 1 26.15 -9.37 6.35
CA MET A 1 25.83 -9.99 5.05
C MET A 1 24.33 -10.27 5.01
N ASN A 2 23.63 -10.05 3.89
CA ASN A 2 22.19 -10.33 3.82
C ASN A 2 21.97 -11.86 3.81
N PRO A 3 21.21 -12.45 4.76
CA PRO A 3 21.03 -13.90 4.86
C PRO A 3 20.37 -14.51 3.61
N ARG A 4 19.57 -13.74 2.88
CA ARG A 4 18.94 -14.20 1.63
C ARG A 4 19.95 -14.52 0.54
N LEU A 5 21.15 -13.92 0.56
CA LEU A 5 22.15 -14.15 -0.49
C LEU A 5 22.53 -15.64 -0.61
N VAL A 6 22.51 -16.38 0.50
CA VAL A 6 22.82 -17.83 0.50
C VAL A 6 21.77 -18.62 -0.28
N GLU A 7 20.49 -18.26 -0.18
CA GLU A 7 19.41 -18.89 -0.93
C GLU A 7 19.56 -18.65 -2.43
N TYR A 8 19.84 -17.40 -2.83
CA TYR A 8 20.09 -17.05 -4.23
C TYR A 8 21.35 -17.74 -4.76
N TYR A 9 22.43 -17.78 -3.97
CA TYR A 9 23.66 -18.50 -4.34
C TYR A 9 23.38 -19.98 -4.61
N ASN A 10 22.70 -20.66 -3.70
CA ASN A 10 22.38 -22.08 -3.87
C ASN A 10 21.47 -22.32 -5.07
N ARG A 11 20.49 -21.43 -5.32
CA ARG A 11 19.62 -21.48 -6.50
C ARG A 11 20.40 -21.33 -7.80
N GLU A 12 21.28 -20.34 -7.87
CA GLU A 12 22.12 -20.10 -9.06
C GLU A 12 23.14 -21.23 -9.28
N LEU A 13 23.70 -21.79 -8.20
CA LEU A 13 24.62 -22.92 -8.28
C LEU A 13 23.92 -24.17 -8.80
N ALA A 14 22.71 -24.46 -8.31
CA ALA A 14 21.90 -25.57 -8.82
C ALA A 14 21.55 -25.37 -10.31
N TYR A 15 21.09 -24.17 -10.65
CA TYR A 15 20.78 -23.80 -12.03
C TYR A 15 21.98 -23.96 -12.97
N LEU A 16 23.17 -23.53 -12.57
CA LEU A 16 24.39 -23.69 -13.37
C LEU A 16 24.80 -25.15 -13.56
N ARG A 17 24.59 -26.00 -12.54
CA ARG A 17 24.88 -27.44 -12.64
C ARG A 17 23.91 -28.12 -13.62
N GLU A 18 22.62 -27.82 -13.52
CA GLU A 18 21.61 -28.32 -14.45
C GLU A 18 21.90 -27.87 -15.89
N LEU A 19 22.16 -26.58 -16.10
CA LEU A 19 22.48 -26.03 -17.41
C LEU A 19 23.82 -26.56 -17.95
N GLY A 20 24.79 -26.80 -17.06
CA GLY A 20 26.05 -27.46 -17.40
C GLY A 20 25.85 -28.89 -17.90
N ALA A 21 24.96 -29.65 -17.29
CA ALA A 21 24.60 -31.01 -17.72
C ALA A 21 23.94 -31.00 -19.11
N GLU A 22 22.98 -30.09 -19.33
CA GLU A 22 22.34 -29.90 -20.64
C GLU A 22 23.36 -29.51 -21.71
N PHE A 23 24.27 -28.58 -21.39
CA PHE A 23 25.35 -28.18 -22.29
C PHE A 23 26.28 -29.34 -22.61
N ALA A 24 26.59 -30.19 -21.63
CA ALA A 24 27.44 -31.37 -21.84
C ALA A 24 26.79 -32.41 -22.75
N ALA A 25 25.48 -32.63 -22.60
CA ALA A 25 24.72 -33.50 -23.48
C ALA A 25 24.65 -32.97 -24.92
N ALA A 26 24.44 -31.66 -25.09
CA ALA A 26 24.33 -31.02 -26.40
C ALA A 26 25.68 -30.88 -27.12
N PHE A 27 26.77 -30.61 -26.39
CA PHE A 27 28.10 -30.34 -26.94
C PHE A 27 29.22 -31.18 -26.29
N PRO A 28 29.22 -32.52 -26.45
CA PRO A 28 30.13 -33.41 -25.72
C PRO A 28 31.61 -33.12 -25.95
N LYS A 29 31.98 -32.72 -27.18
CA LYS A 29 33.38 -32.39 -27.52
C LYS A 29 33.90 -31.15 -26.78
N VAL A 30 33.04 -30.16 -26.55
CA VAL A 30 33.41 -28.91 -25.86
C VAL A 30 33.38 -29.14 -24.35
N ALA A 31 32.32 -29.78 -23.84
CA ALA A 31 32.19 -30.12 -22.43
C ALA A 31 33.31 -31.05 -21.93
N GLY A 32 33.76 -31.99 -22.76
CA GLY A 32 34.92 -32.84 -22.45
C GLY A 32 36.23 -32.06 -22.25
N ARG A 33 36.40 -30.89 -22.89
CA ARG A 33 37.55 -30.01 -22.65
C ARG A 33 37.43 -29.21 -21.35
N LEU A 34 36.20 -29.01 -20.87
CA LEU A 34 35.87 -28.31 -19.63
C LEU A 34 35.70 -29.28 -18.44
N ALA A 35 35.90 -30.58 -18.66
CA ALA A 35 35.70 -31.63 -17.66
C ALA A 35 34.29 -31.62 -17.03
N LEU A 36 33.28 -31.17 -17.78
CA LEU A 36 31.87 -31.20 -17.40
C LEU A 36 31.31 -32.60 -17.74
N ARG A 37 30.90 -33.36 -16.71
CA ARG A 37 30.24 -34.67 -16.88
C ARG A 37 29.01 -34.75 -16.00
N ASP A 38 27.84 -34.87 -16.63
CA ASP A 38 26.56 -34.89 -15.94
C ASP A 38 26.41 -33.70 -14.97
N LEU A 39 26.22 -33.95 -13.67
CA LEU A 39 26.08 -32.93 -12.63
C LEU A 39 27.39 -32.57 -11.91
N ASP A 40 28.46 -33.34 -12.15
CA ASP A 40 29.74 -33.18 -11.45
C ASP A 40 30.80 -32.54 -12.35
N VAL A 41 31.52 -31.59 -11.77
CA VAL A 41 32.66 -30.94 -12.42
C VAL A 41 33.93 -31.59 -11.89
N ALA A 42 34.62 -32.35 -12.73
CA ALA A 42 35.78 -33.12 -12.27
C ALA A 42 37.01 -32.26 -11.96
N ASP A 43 37.06 -31.02 -12.48
CA ASP A 43 38.14 -30.06 -12.20
C ASP A 43 37.74 -29.10 -11.05
N PRO A 44 38.44 -29.12 -9.90
CA PRO A 44 38.16 -28.25 -8.76
C PRO A 44 38.30 -26.74 -9.06
N TYR A 45 39.12 -26.36 -10.04
CA TYR A 45 39.28 -24.96 -10.42
C TYR A 45 38.10 -24.46 -11.25
N VAL A 46 37.57 -25.31 -12.13
CA VAL A 46 36.35 -25.01 -12.89
C VAL A 46 35.14 -24.98 -11.96
N GLU A 47 35.05 -25.92 -11.01
CA GLU A 47 33.98 -25.90 -10.01
C GLU A 47 33.99 -24.61 -9.19
N ARG A 48 35.14 -24.22 -8.64
CA ARG A 48 35.29 -22.94 -7.92
C ARG A 48 35.00 -21.71 -8.77
N LEU A 49 35.32 -21.75 -10.06
CA LEU A 49 34.96 -20.67 -10.99
C LEU A 49 33.45 -20.55 -11.15
N LEU A 50 32.74 -21.68 -11.28
CA LEU A 50 31.28 -21.72 -11.37
C LEU A 50 30.61 -21.30 -10.06
N GLU A 51 31.18 -21.66 -8.90
CA GLU A 51 30.75 -21.13 -7.59
C GLU A 51 30.99 -19.62 -7.47
N GLY A 52 32.14 -19.12 -7.93
CA GLY A 52 32.41 -17.69 -7.97
C GLY A 52 31.44 -16.94 -8.90
N PHE A 53 31.09 -17.54 -10.04
CA PHE A 53 30.11 -17.02 -10.97
C PHE A 53 28.70 -17.00 -10.37
N SER A 54 28.26 -18.09 -9.74
CA SER A 54 26.96 -18.16 -9.06
C SER A 54 26.84 -17.14 -7.94
N PHE A 55 27.93 -16.86 -7.22
CA PHE A 55 27.95 -15.79 -6.21
C PHE A 55 27.73 -14.40 -6.83
N LEU A 56 28.32 -14.14 -7.99
CA LEU A 56 28.16 -12.87 -8.69
C LEU A 56 26.75 -12.72 -9.28
N THR A 57 26.22 -13.76 -9.94
CA THR A 57 24.86 -13.73 -10.52
C THR A 57 23.79 -13.69 -9.44
N ALA A 58 23.97 -14.38 -8.31
CA ALA A 58 23.05 -14.34 -7.17
C ALA A 58 22.82 -12.90 -6.68
N ARG A 59 23.87 -12.07 -6.65
CA ARG A 59 23.74 -10.65 -6.28
C ARG A 59 22.95 -9.84 -7.31
N VAL A 60 23.11 -10.15 -8.60
CA VAL A 60 22.35 -9.51 -9.68
C VAL A 60 20.88 -9.88 -9.56
N GLN A 61 20.57 -11.17 -9.45
CA GLN A 61 19.19 -11.67 -9.30
C GLN A 61 18.50 -11.09 -8.07
N MET A 62 19.18 -11.12 -6.92
CA MET A 62 18.66 -10.53 -5.69
C MET A 62 18.35 -9.03 -5.85
N LYS A 63 19.18 -8.29 -6.60
CA LYS A 63 18.94 -6.87 -6.87
C LYS A 63 17.78 -6.66 -7.85
N MET A 64 17.68 -7.48 -8.90
CA MET A 64 16.56 -7.41 -9.84
C MET A 64 15.22 -7.68 -9.14
N ASP A 65 15.16 -8.74 -8.33
CA ASP A 65 13.96 -9.10 -7.57
C ASP A 65 13.57 -8.00 -6.56
N ALA A 66 14.55 -7.28 -6.00
CA ALA A 66 14.30 -6.16 -5.10
C ALA A 66 13.74 -4.90 -5.80
N GLU A 67 14.02 -4.70 -7.08
CA GLU A 67 13.50 -3.56 -7.85
C GLU A 67 12.10 -3.81 -8.41
N PHE A 68 11.69 -5.07 -8.60
CA PHE A 68 10.38 -5.40 -9.19
C PHE A 68 9.17 -4.82 -8.43
N PRO A 69 9.08 -4.88 -7.09
CA PRO A 69 7.97 -4.27 -6.35
C PRO A 69 7.86 -2.76 -6.56
N ARG A 70 8.99 -2.07 -6.74
CA ARG A 70 9.02 -0.62 -7.00
C ARG A 70 8.41 -0.32 -8.35
N LEU A 71 8.71 -1.12 -9.37
CA LEU A 71 8.12 -0.97 -10.69
C LEU A 71 6.59 -1.11 -10.62
N SER A 72 6.08 -2.17 -9.99
CA SER A 72 4.64 -2.38 -9.83
C SER A 72 3.96 -1.23 -9.08
N GLN A 73 4.59 -0.73 -8.02
CA GLN A 73 4.10 0.43 -7.28
C GLN A 73 4.03 1.69 -8.16
N ARG A 74 5.07 1.98 -8.95
CA ARG A 74 5.08 3.13 -9.87
C ARG A 74 3.99 3.04 -10.95
N ILE A 75 3.75 1.85 -11.48
CA ILE A 75 2.65 1.63 -12.44
C ILE A 75 1.30 1.90 -11.77
N LEU A 76 1.12 1.42 -10.53
CA LEU A 76 -0.11 1.62 -9.79
C LEU A 76 -0.35 3.10 -9.43
N GLU A 77 0.72 3.86 -9.14
CA GLU A 77 0.65 5.32 -8.96
C GLU A 77 0.12 6.04 -10.21
N MET A 78 0.42 5.55 -11.41
CA MET A 78 -0.06 6.15 -12.66
C MET A 78 -1.50 5.75 -13.01
N VAL A 79 -1.87 4.49 -12.77
CA VAL A 79 -3.19 3.95 -13.19
C VAL A 79 -4.27 4.21 -12.14
N CYS A 80 -3.96 4.02 -10.85
CA CYS A 80 -4.90 4.11 -9.73
C CYS A 80 -4.34 4.93 -8.56
N PRO A 81 -4.05 6.24 -8.75
CA PRO A 81 -3.43 7.06 -7.71
C PRO A 81 -4.25 7.11 -6.41
N HIS A 82 -5.58 7.07 -6.52
CA HIS A 82 -6.50 7.15 -5.37
C HIS A 82 -6.43 5.93 -4.44
N TYR A 83 -5.99 4.77 -4.92
CA TYR A 83 -5.85 3.56 -4.09
C TYR A 83 -4.61 3.60 -3.20
N LEU A 84 -3.61 4.39 -3.59
CA LEU A 84 -2.38 4.60 -2.84
C LEU A 84 -2.45 5.86 -1.96
N ALA A 85 -3.47 6.70 -2.15
CA ALA A 85 -3.66 7.90 -1.35
C ALA A 85 -4.02 7.52 0.10
N PRO A 86 -3.34 8.10 1.11
CA PRO A 86 -3.71 7.88 2.49
C PRO A 86 -5.12 8.42 2.75
N THR A 87 -5.89 7.69 3.55
CA THR A 87 -7.20 8.17 4.01
C THR A 87 -6.99 9.31 5.01
N PRO A 88 -7.55 10.51 4.78
CA PRO A 88 -7.42 11.61 5.72
C PRO A 88 -8.17 11.31 7.03
N ALA A 89 -7.79 12.00 8.10
CA ALA A 89 -8.59 12.01 9.31
C ALA A 89 -9.98 12.60 9.03
N MET A 90 -11.03 11.97 9.57
CA MET A 90 -12.42 12.39 9.43
C MET A 90 -13.06 12.50 10.81
N VAL A 91 -13.98 13.45 10.98
CA VAL A 91 -14.65 13.72 12.26
C VAL A 91 -16.11 14.05 12.03
N VAL A 92 -16.96 13.64 12.97
CA VAL A 92 -18.34 14.10 13.07
C VAL A 92 -18.39 15.22 14.10
N VAL A 93 -18.91 16.38 13.71
CA VAL A 93 -19.03 17.54 14.60
C VAL A 93 -20.49 17.98 14.71
N GLN A 94 -20.86 18.46 15.89
CA GLN A 94 -22.12 19.17 16.08
C GLN A 94 -21.87 20.67 15.89
N MET A 95 -22.69 21.31 15.06
CA MET A 95 -22.67 22.76 14.86
C MET A 95 -24.00 23.32 15.33
N SER A 96 -23.94 24.35 16.16
CA SER A 96 -25.12 25.09 16.60
C SER A 96 -25.05 26.51 16.06
N PRO A 97 -26.16 27.09 15.58
CA PRO A 97 -26.19 28.48 15.20
C PRO A 97 -25.90 29.38 16.42
N SER A 98 -25.39 30.58 16.16
CA SER A 98 -25.17 31.58 17.21
C SER A 98 -26.51 32.15 17.66
N ASP A 99 -26.70 32.27 18.98
CA ASP A 99 -27.91 32.89 19.56
C ASP A 99 -27.92 34.42 19.38
N THR A 100 -26.77 35.02 19.12
CA THR A 100 -26.58 36.48 19.09
C THR A 100 -26.30 37.05 17.71
N GLU A 101 -25.92 36.23 16.74
CA GLU A 101 -25.46 36.67 15.42
C GLU A 101 -26.19 35.96 14.28
N GLY A 102 -26.66 36.75 13.30
CA GLY A 102 -27.32 36.28 12.08
C GLY A 102 -28.84 36.11 12.21
N ASN A 103 -29.56 36.30 11.10
CA ASN A 103 -30.97 35.90 11.01
C ASN A 103 -31.04 34.40 10.71
N VAL A 104 -31.01 33.57 11.74
CA VAL A 104 -31.07 32.10 11.62
C VAL A 104 -32.51 31.60 11.51
N ALA A 105 -33.52 32.46 11.63
CA ALA A 105 -34.92 32.06 11.53
C ALA A 105 -35.25 31.44 10.17
N ASP A 106 -34.60 31.92 9.10
CA ASP A 106 -34.76 31.43 7.73
C ASP A 106 -33.80 30.25 7.40
N GLY A 107 -33.03 29.79 8.38
CA GLY A 107 -31.97 28.79 8.21
C GLY A 107 -30.68 29.39 7.66
N TYR A 108 -29.55 29.08 8.28
CA TYR A 108 -28.23 29.55 7.81
C TYR A 108 -27.51 28.45 7.04
N CYS A 109 -27.23 28.67 5.75
CA CYS A 109 -26.48 27.71 4.94
C CYS A 109 -24.97 27.92 5.11
N LEU A 110 -24.30 26.94 5.70
CA LEU A 110 -22.84 26.83 5.77
C LEU A 110 -22.34 26.05 4.54
N PRO A 111 -21.56 26.65 3.64
CA PRO A 111 -21.12 25.99 2.41
C PRO A 111 -20.16 24.82 2.67
N ALA A 112 -20.10 23.91 1.69
CA ALA A 112 -19.07 22.89 1.62
C ALA A 112 -17.67 23.54 1.59
N GLY A 113 -16.71 22.90 2.25
CA GLY A 113 -15.34 23.39 2.34
C GLY A 113 -15.08 24.42 3.46
N SER A 114 -16.11 24.78 4.25
CA SER A 114 -15.94 25.62 5.44
C SER A 114 -14.95 25.01 6.42
N MET A 115 -14.02 25.83 6.92
CA MET A 115 -12.90 25.39 7.74
C MET A 115 -13.32 25.18 9.20
N LEU A 116 -12.89 24.06 9.77
CA LEU A 116 -13.07 23.69 11.18
C LEU A 116 -11.69 23.41 11.77
N ARG A 117 -11.29 24.16 12.80
CA ARG A 117 -9.98 23.99 13.43
C ARG A 117 -10.09 23.20 14.72
N SER A 118 -9.26 22.17 14.88
CA SER A 118 -9.19 21.43 16.13
C SER A 118 -8.63 22.30 17.24
N ARG A 119 -9.01 21.99 18.49
CA ARG A 119 -8.32 22.57 19.65
C ARG A 119 -6.91 21.99 19.73
N LYS A 120 -5.96 22.79 20.21
CA LYS A 120 -4.64 22.30 20.57
C LYS A 120 -4.78 21.42 21.81
N THR A 121 -4.34 20.17 21.71
CA THR A 121 -4.22 19.26 22.85
C THR A 121 -2.81 19.42 23.43
N HIS A 122 -2.61 19.10 24.72
CA HIS A 122 -1.31 19.25 25.38
C HIS A 122 -0.17 18.49 24.67
N ASP A 123 -0.47 17.39 23.99
CA ASP A 123 0.50 16.57 23.24
C ASP A 123 0.76 17.06 21.80
N ASP A 124 -0.17 17.78 21.18
CA ASP A 124 -0.07 18.20 19.77
C ASP A 124 0.11 19.72 19.66
N GLN A 125 1.30 20.14 19.22
CA GLN A 125 1.63 21.56 19.09
C GLN A 125 0.92 22.24 17.89
N VAL A 126 0.45 21.47 16.92
CA VAL A 126 -0.17 21.97 15.68
C VAL A 126 -1.65 21.56 15.61
N PRO A 127 -2.58 22.52 15.48
CA PRO A 127 -3.99 22.20 15.31
C PRO A 127 -4.25 21.62 13.91
N CYS A 128 -5.16 20.66 13.83
CA CYS A 128 -5.61 20.07 12.58
C CYS A 128 -6.72 20.93 11.97
N ASP A 129 -6.63 21.17 10.66
CA ASP A 129 -7.67 21.87 9.90
C ASP A 129 -8.52 20.84 9.14
N PHE A 130 -9.81 20.81 9.47
CA PHE A 130 -10.83 20.01 8.80
C PHE A 130 -11.71 20.91 7.92
N ARG A 131 -12.48 20.29 7.02
CA ARG A 131 -13.43 20.98 6.15
C ARG A 131 -14.76 20.24 6.09
N THR A 132 -15.85 20.98 5.97
CA THR A 132 -17.18 20.40 5.69
C THR A 132 -17.17 19.73 4.32
N GLY A 133 -17.73 18.52 4.22
CA GLY A 133 -17.77 17.76 2.97
C GLY A 133 -18.95 18.12 2.05
N HIS A 134 -19.92 18.88 2.56
CA HIS A 134 -21.15 19.27 1.88
C HIS A 134 -21.73 20.53 2.53
N ASP A 135 -22.71 21.14 1.86
CA ASP A 135 -23.47 22.28 2.39
C ASP A 135 -24.35 21.82 3.56
N VAL A 136 -24.32 22.57 4.66
CA VAL A 136 -25.08 22.26 5.89
C VAL A 136 -25.98 23.44 6.23
N THR A 137 -27.29 23.21 6.31
CA THR A 137 -28.24 24.23 6.79
C THR A 137 -28.39 24.12 8.31
N LEU A 138 -27.96 25.16 9.02
CA LEU A 138 -28.12 25.30 10.46
C LEU A 138 -29.48 25.92 10.77
N TRP A 139 -30.25 25.20 11.57
CA TRP A 139 -31.56 25.63 12.05
C TRP A 139 -31.50 25.89 13.57
N PRO A 140 -32.25 26.87 14.09
CA PRO A 140 -32.32 27.15 15.52
C PRO A 140 -33.26 26.16 16.22
N ILE A 141 -33.06 24.86 15.98
CA ILE A 141 -33.85 23.77 16.55
C ILE A 141 -32.92 22.83 17.32
N ALA A 142 -33.40 22.35 18.46
CA ALA A 142 -32.69 21.38 19.26
C ALA A 142 -33.55 20.13 19.46
N LEU A 143 -32.94 18.96 19.35
CA LEU A 143 -33.60 17.71 19.68
C LEU A 143 -33.80 17.67 21.20
N SER A 144 -35.05 17.84 21.66
CA SER A 144 -35.38 17.88 23.08
C SER A 144 -35.49 16.48 23.70
N ARG A 145 -36.06 15.52 22.95
CA ARG A 145 -36.28 14.15 23.42
C ARG A 145 -36.39 13.19 22.24
N ALA A 146 -35.72 12.06 22.35
CA ALA A 146 -35.95 10.89 21.51
C ALA A 146 -36.27 9.70 22.41
N VAL A 147 -37.29 8.92 22.05
CA VAL A 147 -37.67 7.69 22.76
C VAL A 147 -37.83 6.59 21.73
N LEU A 148 -37.28 5.42 22.03
CA LEU A 148 -37.51 4.22 21.22
C LEU A 148 -38.89 3.67 21.58
N GLY A 149 -39.87 3.90 20.71
CA GLY A 149 -41.25 3.42 20.85
C GLY A 149 -41.50 2.12 20.08
N GLY A 150 -42.69 1.54 20.28
CA GLY A 150 -43.22 0.53 19.36
C GLY A 150 -43.46 1.10 17.96
N PRO A 151 -43.86 0.27 16.98
CA PRO A 151 -44.18 0.76 15.64
C PRO A 151 -45.17 1.93 15.73
N PRO A 152 -44.92 3.05 15.03
CA PRO A 152 -45.77 4.22 15.13
C PRO A 152 -47.11 3.95 14.45
N LEU A 153 -48.07 3.43 15.21
CA LEU A 153 -49.43 3.16 14.75
C LEU A 153 -50.24 4.44 14.53
N ASP A 154 -49.79 5.56 15.10
CA ASP A 154 -50.50 6.85 15.13
C ASP A 154 -49.92 7.91 14.18
N LEU A 155 -48.84 7.60 13.44
CA LEU A 155 -48.36 8.50 12.40
C LEU A 155 -49.18 8.25 11.13
N PRO A 156 -49.72 9.30 10.47
CA PRO A 156 -50.25 9.13 9.13
C PRO A 156 -49.10 8.65 8.26
N LEU A 157 -49.11 7.38 7.87
CA LEU A 157 -48.20 6.85 6.87
C LEU A 157 -48.45 7.68 5.61
N SER A 158 -47.62 8.70 5.38
CA SER A 158 -47.58 9.41 4.12
C SER A 158 -47.20 8.37 3.09
N ARG A 159 -48.18 7.98 2.27
CA ARG A 159 -47.97 7.20 1.07
C ARG A 159 -47.05 8.03 0.16
N PHE A 160 -45.78 7.69 0.16
CA PHE A 160 -44.90 7.93 -0.98
C PHE A 160 -44.92 6.68 -1.85
#